data_AF-A0A852U1B5-F1
#
_entry.id   AF-A0A852U1B5-F1
#
_cell.length_a   1.000
_cell.length_b   1.000
_cell.length_c   1.000
_cell.angle_alpha   90.00
_cell.angle_beta   90.00
_cell.angle_gamma   90.00
#
_symmetry.space_group_name_H-M   'P 1'
#
loop_
_entity.id
_entity.type
_entity.pdbx_description
1 polymer ?
#
loop_
_entity_poly.entity_id
_entity_poly.type
_entity_poly.pdbx_seq_one_letter_code
_entity_poly.pdbx_strand_id
1 'polypeptide(L)' 'MPALNIEFTEEEMEQIRQAAAAEQTSVKKLARTSVLASVHRRHVMEVAARVARVSSGLNRRLAQ' A
#
# COMPACT_ATOMS: atom_id res chain seq x y z
N MET A 1 -13.59 -1.07 -18.12
CA MET A 1 -13.90 -1.12 -16.67
C MET A 1 -13.83 0.30 -16.10
N PRO A 2 -14.96 1.03 -15.99
CA PRO A 2 -15.01 2.34 -15.35
C PRO A 2 -15.70 2.17 -13.98
N ALA A 3 -14.94 1.97 -12.90
CA ALA A 3 -15.53 1.72 -11.58
C ALA A 3 -14.88 2.51 -10.43
N LEU A 4 -13.93 3.40 -10.73
CA LEU A 4 -13.37 4.33 -9.75
C LEU A 4 -13.71 5.73 -10.23
N ASN A 5 -14.95 6.17 -9.94
CA ASN A 5 -15.38 7.55 -10.15
C ASN A 5 -14.76 8.41 -9.05
N ILE A 6 -13.43 8.50 -9.07
CA ILE A 6 -12.64 9.27 -8.12
C ILE A 6 -12.22 10.53 -8.85
N GLU A 7 -12.67 11.67 -8.33
CA GLU A 7 -12.19 12.98 -8.75
C GLU A 7 -10.96 13.30 -7.90
N PHE A 8 -9.86 13.62 -8.57
CA PHE A 8 -8.66 14.15 -7.93
C PHE A 8 -8.71 15.67 -8.04
N THR A 9 -8.26 16.37 -7.00
CA THR A 9 -8.04 17.81 -7.13
C THR A 9 -6.88 18.07 -8.09
N GLU A 10 -6.74 19.31 -8.56
CA GLU A 10 -5.63 19.66 -9.46
C GLU A 10 -4.26 19.46 -8.77
N GLU A 11 -4.18 19.75 -7.47
CA GLU A 11 -2.98 19.53 -6.66
C GLU A 11 -2.62 18.04 -6.55
N GLU A 12 -3.62 17.18 -6.34
CA GLU A 12 -3.42 15.73 -6.29
C GLU A 12 -3.00 15.17 -7.66
N MET A 13 -3.63 15.65 -8.74
CA MET A 13 -3.25 15.29 -10.11
C MET A 13 -1.82 15.71 -10.42
N GLU A 14 -1.39 16.88 -9.96
CA GLU A 14 -0.02 17.34 -10.16
C GLU A 14 1.00 16.45 -9.44
N GLN A 15 0.74 16.07 -8.19
CA GLN A 15 1.59 15.12 -7.46
C GLN A 15 1.67 13.77 -8.18
N ILE A 16 0.54 13.27 -8.68
CA ILE A 16 0.50 12.00 -9.42
C ILE A 16 1.26 12.11 -10.75
N ARG A 17 1.16 13.24 -11.46
CA ARG A 17 1.92 13.50 -12.69
C ARG A 17 3.43 13.54 -12.43
N GLN A 18 3.86 14.22 -11.38
CA GLN A 18 5.27 14.27 -10.98
C GLN A 18 5.83 12.90 -10.62
N ALA A 19 5.08 12.12 -9.83
CA ALA A 19 5.46 10.76 -9.49
C ALA A 19 5.53 9.85 -10.73
N ALA A 20 4.57 9.99 -11.66
CA ALA A 20 4.56 9.22 -12.90
C ALA A 20 5.74 9.58 -13.82
N ALA A 21 6.11 10.87 -13.88
CA ALA A 21 7.27 11.35 -14.62
C ALA A 21 8.59 10.81 -14.03
N ALA A 22 8.72 10.80 -12.70
CA ALA A 22 9.89 10.25 -12.01
C ALA A 22 10.07 8.75 -12.29
N GLU A 23 8.97 8.00 -12.38
CA GLU A 23 8.97 6.56 -12.67
C GLU A 23 8.91 6.22 -14.18
N GLN A 24 8.97 7.22 -15.07
CA GLN A 24 8.83 7.07 -16.52
C GLN A 24 7.63 6.21 -16.94
N THR A 25 6.52 6.37 -16.24
CA THR A 25 5.32 5.55 -16.40
C THR A 25 4.09 6.42 -16.65
N SER A 26 2.98 5.81 -17.08
CA SER A 26 1.73 6.56 -17.23
C SER A 26 1.03 6.72 -15.89
N VAL A 27 0.35 7.85 -15.70
CA VAL A 27 -0.49 8.14 -14.51
C VAL A 27 -1.45 6.98 -14.21
N LYS A 28 -2.09 6.41 -15.24
CA LYS A 28 -3.00 5.27 -15.09
C LYS A 28 -2.29 4.01 -14.58
N LYS A 29 -1.08 3.73 -15.08
CA LYS A 29 -0.28 2.58 -14.65
C LYS A 29 0.25 2.77 -13.24
N LEU A 30 0.70 3.98 -12.90
CA LEU A 30 1.10 4.34 -11.55
C LEU A 30 -0.06 4.15 -10.57
N ALA A 31 -1.21 4.76 -10.84
CA ALA A 31 -2.40 4.65 -9.99
C ALA A 31 -2.80 3.18 -9.76
N ARG A 32 -2.83 2.37 -10.82
CA ARG A 32 -3.12 0.93 -10.71
C ARG A 32 -2.11 0.21 -9.81
N THR A 33 -0.82 0.42 -10.04
CA THR A 33 0.25 -0.25 -9.29
C THR A 33 0.25 0.18 -7.83
N SER A 34 0.10 1.47 -7.54
CA SER A 34 0.04 2.01 -6.18
C SER A 34 -1.15 1.48 -5.40
N VAL A 35 -2.33 1.38 -6.04
CA VAL A 35 -3.51 0.77 -5.41
C VAL A 35 -3.26 -0.70 -5.06
N LEU A 36 -2.73 -1.48 -6.01
CA LEU A 36 -2.43 -2.89 -5.77
C LEU A 36 -1.35 -3.07 -4.69
N ALA A 37 -0.30 -2.25 -4.70
CA ALA A 37 0.75 -2.27 -3.70
C ALA A 37 0.21 -1.91 -2.31
N SER A 38 -0.69 -0.93 -2.21
CA SER A 38 -1.34 -0.55 -0.95
C SER A 38 -2.20 -1.68 -0.38
N VAL A 39 -3.00 -2.35 -1.22
CA VAL A 39 -3.78 -3.54 -0.83
C VAL A 39 -2.86 -4.64 -0.33
N HIS A 40 -1.78 -4.92 -1.06
CA HIS A 40 -0.81 -5.95 -0.68
C HIS A 40 -0.12 -5.62 0.64
N ARG A 41 0.28 -4.35 0.83
CA ARG A 41 0.90 -3.85 2.05
C ARG A 41 -0.02 -4.00 3.26
N ARG A 42 -1.32 -3.69 3.13
CA ARG A 42 -2.29 -3.89 4.23
C ARG A 42 -2.33 -5.34 4.67
N HIS A 43 -2.43 -6.28 3.72
CA HIS A 43 -2.43 -7.71 4.02
C HIS A 43 -1.13 -8.16 4.70
N VAL A 44 0.04 -7.70 4.21
CA VAL A 44 1.34 -8.02 4.82
C VAL A 44 1.45 -7.46 6.25
N MET A 45 0.99 -6.24 6.50
CA MET A 45 1.02 -5.62 7.83
C MET A 45 0.11 -6.36 8.82
N GLU A 46 -1.07 -6.81 8.40
CA GLU A 46 -1.97 -7.61 9.23
C GLU A 46 -1.34 -8.95 9.62
N VAL A 47 -0.72 -9.64 8.66
CA VAL A 47 0.00 -10.90 8.91
C VAL A 47 1.20 -10.65 9.83
N ALA A 48 1.99 -9.62 9.58
CA ALA A 48 3.14 -9.25 10.43
C ALA A 48 2.71 -8.96 11.87
N ALA A 49 1.61 -8.24 12.07
CA ALA A 49 1.05 -7.98 13.40
C ALA A 49 0.61 -9.28 14.10
N ARG A 50 0.05 -10.24 13.35
CA ARG A 50 -0.31 -11.55 13.89
C ARG A 50 0.93 -12.36 14.28
N VAL A 51 1.97 -12.39 13.45
CA VAL A 51 3.23 -13.08 13.75
C VAL A 51 3.88 -12.47 14.99
N ALA A 52 4.02 -11.14 15.06
CA ALA A 52 4.59 -10.46 16.23
C ALA A 52 3.84 -10.77 17.52
N ARG A 53 2.50 -10.85 17.47
CA ARG A 53 1.67 -11.25 18.63
C ARG A 53 1.95 -12.69 19.06
N VAL A 54 2.06 -13.62 18.12
CA VAL A 54 2.35 -15.04 18.41
C VAL A 54 3.77 -15.19 18.95
N SER A 55 4.76 -14.56 18.33
CA SER A 55 6.16 -14.59 18.78
C SER A 55 6.34 -13.98 20.17
N SER A 56 5.68 -12.87 20.49
CA SER A 56 5.72 -12.29 21.85
C SER A 56 5.05 -13.18 22.90
N GLY A 57 4.04 -13.97 22.50
CA GLY A 57 3.39 -14.95 23.37
C GLY A 57 4.21 -16.23 23.57
N LEU A 58 5.05 -16.61 22.59
CA LEU A 58 5.99 -17.72 22.70
C LEU A 58 7.23 -17.34 23.51
N ASN A 59 7.82 -16.16 23.26
CA ASN A 59 8.96 -15.66 24.04
C ASN A 59 8.64 -15.57 25.54
N ARG A 60 7.42 -15.17 25.91
CA ARG A 60 6.98 -15.16 27.32
C ARG A 60 6.89 -16.55 27.96
N ARG A 61 6.63 -17.59 27.17
CA ARG A 61 6.55 -18.98 27.65
C ARG A 61 7.92 -19.67 27.70
N LEU A 62 8.82 -19.30 26.80
CA LEU A 62 10.19 -19.83 26.76
C LEU A 62 11.12 -19.15 27.76
N ALA A 63 10.77 -17.97 28.28
CA ALA A 63 11.50 -17.27 29.32
C ALA A 63 11.09 -17.67 30.76
N GLN A 64 10.28 -18.73 30.92
CA GLN A 64 9.97 -19.37 32.19
C GLN A 64 10.76 -20.65 32.38
#